data_AF-A0A1T3FLG2-F1
#
_entry.id   AF-A0A1T3FLG2-F1
#
_cell.length_a   1.000
_cell.length_b   1.000
_cell.length_c   1.000
_cell.angle_alpha   90.00
_cell.angle_beta   90.00
_cell.angle_gamma   90.00
#
_symmetry.space_group_name_H-M   'P 1'
#
loop_
_entity.id
_entity.type
_entity.pdbx_description
1 polymer ?
#
loop_
_entity_poly.entity_id
_entity_poly.type
_entity_poly.pdbx_seq_one_letter_code
_entity_poly.pdbx_strand_id
1 'polypeptide(L)'
;MAIKNNNKGRSSECIEKRNIKLSARFYWYSNIVGLKFEKCIEYLKAEFDITESRICDLIRENNTILSGFESKKATETDLKKMFSFMNWNYKTINY
;
A
#
# COMPACT_ATOMS: atom_id res chain seq x y z
N MET A 1 -15.02 0.03 -37.72
CA MET A 1 -15.10 -1.24 -36.95
C MET A 1 -14.13 -1.12 -35.78
N ALA A 2 -14.63 -0.87 -34.55
CA ALA A 2 -13.76 -0.70 -33.38
C ALA A 2 -13.58 -2.04 -32.68
N ILE A 3 -12.36 -2.55 -32.64
CA ILE A 3 -12.01 -3.76 -31.89
C ILE A 3 -11.98 -3.39 -30.40
N LYS A 4 -13.06 -3.69 -29.68
CA LYS A 4 -13.06 -3.72 -28.21
C LYS A 4 -12.26 -4.95 -27.76
N ASN A 5 -11.00 -4.75 -27.38
CA ASN A 5 -10.26 -5.76 -26.64
C ASN A 5 -10.87 -5.90 -25.24
N ASN A 6 -11.84 -6.80 -25.10
CA ASN A 6 -12.32 -7.34 -23.84
C ASN A 6 -11.20 -8.17 -23.20
N ASN A 7 -10.19 -7.51 -22.63
CA ASN A 7 -9.27 -8.16 -21.71
C ASN A 7 -10.04 -8.48 -20.42
N LYS A 8 -10.47 -9.74 -20.26
CA LYS A 8 -11.00 -10.30 -19.02
C LYS A 8 -9.88 -10.47 -17.98
N GLY A 9 -9.24 -9.37 -17.61
CA GLY A 9 -8.32 -9.26 -16.49
C GLY A 9 -8.84 -8.20 -15.52
N ARG A 10 -8.43 -8.27 -14.25
CA ARG A 10 -8.65 -7.16 -13.29
C ARG A 10 -8.26 -5.85 -13.98
N SER A 11 -9.16 -4.85 -14.00
CA SER A 11 -8.87 -3.55 -14.62
C SER A 11 -7.52 -3.08 -14.11
N SER A 12 -6.59 -2.78 -15.01
CA SER A 12 -5.22 -2.34 -14.68
C SER A 12 -5.24 -1.20 -13.67
N GLU A 13 -6.24 -0.33 -13.80
CA GLU A 13 -6.55 0.77 -12.88
C GLU A 13 -6.85 0.29 -11.45
N CYS A 14 -7.60 -0.80 -11.28
CA CYS A 14 -7.89 -1.36 -9.96
C CYS A 14 -6.62 -1.95 -9.30
N ILE A 15 -5.74 -2.56 -10.11
CA ILE A 15 -4.45 -3.07 -9.63
C ILE A 15 -3.57 -1.90 -9.18
N GLU A 16 -3.47 -0.87 -10.00
CA GLU A 16 -2.69 0.33 -9.71
C GLU A 16 -3.18 1.02 -8.43
N LYS A 17 -4.49 1.25 -8.31
CA LYS A 17 -5.10 1.82 -7.09
C LYS A 17 -4.78 0.99 -5.85
N ARG A 18 -4.81 -0.35 -5.94
CA ARG A 18 -4.44 -1.23 -4.83
C ARG A 18 -2.96 -1.10 -4.48
N ASN A 19 -2.08 -1.06 -5.48
CA ASN A 19 -0.64 -0.96 -5.25
C ASN A 19 -0.27 0.37 -4.58
N ILE A 20 -0.87 1.49 -5.01
CA ILE A 20 -0.70 2.80 -4.37
C ILE A 20 -1.14 2.76 -2.90
N LYS A 21 -2.31 2.17 -2.61
CA LYS A 21 -2.80 2.00 -1.24
C LYS A 21 -1.83 1.16 -0.40
N LEU A 22 -1.31 0.07 -0.96
CA LEU A 22 -0.33 -0.78 -0.29
C LEU A 22 0.95 -0.01 0.04
N SER A 23 1.48 0.79 -0.89
CA SER A 23 2.67 1.61 -0.63
C SER A 23 2.41 2.67 0.45
N ALA A 24 1.28 3.36 0.40
CA ALA A 24 0.89 4.31 1.44
C ALA A 24 0.75 3.63 2.82
N ARG A 25 0.21 2.40 2.83
CA ARG A 25 0.04 1.61 4.04
C ARG A 25 1.36 1.12 4.61
N PHE A 26 2.27 0.66 3.74
CA PHE A 26 3.63 0.30 4.12
C PHE A 26 4.34 1.48 4.77
N TYR A 27 4.33 2.65 4.13
CA TYR A 27 4.94 3.86 4.66
C TYR A 27 4.40 4.24 6.04
N TRP A 28 3.08 4.15 6.24
CA TRP A 28 2.49 4.42 7.54
C TRP A 28 2.94 3.42 8.61
N TYR A 29 2.94 2.11 8.31
CA TYR A 29 3.43 1.11 9.26
C TYR A 29 4.91 1.31 9.60
N SER A 30 5.77 1.58 8.62
CA SER A 30 7.21 1.70 8.84
C SER A 30 7.62 3.03 9.45
N ASN A 31 7.12 4.16 8.94
CA ASN A 31 7.66 5.49 9.25
C ASN A 31 6.81 6.25 10.29
N ILE A 32 5.52 5.97 10.40
CA ILE A 32 4.62 6.66 11.34
C ILE A 32 4.41 5.81 12.58
N VAL A 33 4.05 4.52 12.41
CA VAL A 33 3.90 3.59 13.53
C VAL A 33 5.26 3.10 14.04
N GLY A 34 6.28 3.04 13.18
CA GLY A 34 7.64 2.64 13.56
C GLY A 34 7.84 1.13 13.62
N LEU A 35 7.06 0.35 12.86
CA LEU A 35 7.19 -1.09 12.82
C LEU A 35 8.42 -1.53 12.02
N LYS A 36 9.01 -2.66 12.46
CA LYS A 36 10.05 -3.35 11.68
C LYS A 36 9.47 -3.90 10.38
N PHE A 37 10.31 -4.02 9.36
CA PHE A 37 9.94 -4.48 8.03
C PHE A 37 9.11 -5.77 8.06
N GLU A 38 9.58 -6.81 8.75
CA GLU A 38 8.88 -8.10 8.88
C GLU A 38 7.44 -7.94 9.39
N LYS A 39 7.23 -7.10 10.40
CA LYS A 39 5.89 -6.81 10.92
C LYS A 39 5.04 -6.02 9.93
N CYS A 40 5.62 -5.06 9.21
CA CYS A 40 4.89 -4.37 8.14
C CYS A 40 4.38 -5.37 7.10
N ILE A 41 5.21 -6.32 6.66
CA ILE A 41 4.83 -7.33 5.68
C ILE A 41 3.74 -8.25 6.21
N GLU A 42 3.82 -8.70 7.47
CA GLU A 42 2.79 -9.52 8.12
C GLU A 42 1.42 -8.83 8.09
N TYR A 43 1.35 -7.57 8.50
CA TYR A 43 0.11 -6.79 8.48
C TYR A 43 -0.41 -6.54 7.06
N LEU A 44 0.47 -6.19 6.12
CA LEU A 44 0.08 -5.95 4.73
C LEU A 44 -0.44 -7.22 4.04
N LYS A 45 0.15 -8.38 4.33
CA LYS A 45 -0.31 -9.67 3.82
C LYS A 45 -1.75 -9.94 4.26
N ALA A 46 -2.06 -9.73 5.55
CA ALA A 46 -3.40 -9.90 6.09
C ALA A 46 -4.40 -8.85 5.58
N GLU A 47 -3.96 -7.61 5.35
CA GLU A 47 -4.86 -6.51 4.93
C GLU A 47 -5.19 -6.54 3.43
N PHE A 48 -4.27 -7.00 2.58
CA PHE A 48 -4.42 -6.94 1.12
C PHE A 48 -4.61 -8.31 0.44
N ASP A 49 -4.52 -9.41 1.19
CA ASP A 49 -4.53 -10.78 0.65
C ASP A 49 -3.46 -10.98 -0.46
N ILE A 50 -2.25 -10.49 -0.21
CA ILE A 50 -1.10 -10.58 -1.14
C ILE A 50 0.03 -11.35 -0.47
N THR A 51 0.72 -12.20 -1.24
CA THR A 51 1.89 -12.92 -0.76
C THR A 51 3.04 -11.97 -0.43
N GLU A 52 3.84 -12.33 0.56
CA GLU A 52 5.02 -11.56 0.98
C GLU A 52 5.96 -11.22 -0.19
N SER A 53 6.31 -12.22 -1.02
CA SER A 53 7.15 -11.99 -2.20
C SER A 53 6.59 -10.88 -3.10
N ARG A 54 5.27 -10.91 -3.35
CA ARG A 54 4.64 -9.91 -4.21
C ARG A 54 4.55 -8.54 -3.52
N ILE A 55 4.41 -8.49 -2.20
CA ILE A 55 4.47 -7.23 -1.43
C ILE A 55 5.87 -6.61 -1.58
N CYS A 56 6.94 -7.39 -1.42
CA CYS A 56 8.31 -6.93 -1.60
C CYS A 56 8.56 -6.39 -3.02
N ASP A 57 8.08 -7.11 -4.04
CA ASP A 57 8.15 -6.64 -5.43
C ASP A 57 7.39 -5.32 -5.61
N LEU A 58 6.17 -5.22 -5.08
CA LEU A 58 5.35 -4.01 -5.17
C LEU A 58 5.99 -2.82 -4.45
N ILE A 59 6.59 -3.02 -3.29
CA ILE A 59 7.32 -1.98 -2.57
C ILE A 59 8.49 -1.47 -3.42
N ARG A 60 9.26 -2.37 -4.04
CA ARG A 60 10.37 -2.02 -4.93
C ARG A 60 9.88 -1.29 -6.19
N GLU A 61 8.85 -1.81 -6.86
CA GLU A 61 8.23 -1.23 -8.05
C GLU A 61 7.68 0.18 -7.78
N ASN A 62 7.13 0.41 -6.58
CA ASN A 62 6.52 1.68 -6.18
C ASN A 62 7.44 2.54 -5.30
N ASN A 63 8.76 2.31 -5.35
CA ASN A 63 9.71 3.05 -4.52
C ASN A 63 9.63 4.57 -4.74
N THR A 64 9.35 5.03 -5.96
CA THR A 64 9.15 6.45 -6.26
C THR A 64 8.02 7.08 -5.43
N ILE A 65 6.93 6.34 -5.17
CA ILE A 65 5.82 6.81 -4.33
C ILE A 65 6.29 6.93 -2.88
N LEU A 66 7.01 5.92 -2.40
CA LEU A 66 7.54 5.88 -1.03
C LEU A 66 8.53 7.03 -0.79
N SER A 67 9.50 7.21 -1.69
CA SER A 67 10.42 8.35 -1.65
C SER A 67 9.68 9.68 -1.72
N GLY A 68 8.55 9.75 -2.41
CA GLY A 68 7.69 10.94 -2.43
C GLY A 68 7.07 11.26 -1.07
N PHE A 69 6.61 10.25 -0.33
CA PHE A 69 6.11 10.40 1.03
C PHE A 69 7.23 10.76 2.01
N GLU A 70 8.40 10.11 1.91
CA GLU A 70 9.58 10.42 2.72
C GLU A 70 10.07 11.85 2.50
N SER A 71 10.24 12.27 1.24
CA SER A 71 10.72 13.62 0.89
C SER A 71 9.80 14.71 1.43
N LYS A 72 8.49 14.46 1.45
CA LYS A 72 7.48 15.38 1.97
C LYS A 72 7.29 15.26 3.49
N LYS A 73 7.93 14.28 4.13
CA LYS A 73 7.67 13.87 5.52
C LYS A 73 6.16 13.74 5.78
N ALA A 74 5.48 12.99 4.91
CA ALA A 74 4.03 12.85 4.95
C ALA A 74 3.57 12.40 6.34
N THR A 75 2.65 13.15 6.93
CA THR A 75 2.12 12.84 8.26
C THR A 75 0.93 11.90 8.17
N GLU A 76 0.51 11.34 9.30
CA GLU A 76 -0.71 10.54 9.38
C GLU A 76 -1.94 11.33 8.88
N THR A 77 -2.01 12.62 9.17
CA THR A 77 -3.08 13.51 8.72
C THR A 77 -3.10 13.64 7.19
N ASP A 78 -1.94 13.71 6.54
CA ASP A 78 -1.84 13.81 5.09
C ASP A 78 -2.31 12.52 4.42
N LEU A 79 -1.88 11.37 4.96
CA LEU A 79 -2.33 10.06 4.47
C LEU A 79 -3.83 9.85 4.69
N LYS A 80 -4.38 10.28 5.83
CA LYS A 80 -5.83 10.28 6.09
C LYS A 80 -6.61 11.17 5.12
N LYS A 81 -6.07 12.32 4.72
CA LYS A 81 -6.70 13.18 3.70
C LYS A 81 -6.66 12.52 2.32
N MET A 82 -5.52 11.96 1.93
CA MET A 82 -5.32 11.34 0.61
C MET A 82 -6.11 10.01 0.46
N PHE A 83 -6.23 9.24 1.54
CA PHE A 83 -6.90 7.95 1.56
C PHE A 83 -7.88 7.88 2.75
N SER A 84 -8.88 8.75 2.74
CA SER A 84 -9.89 8.88 3.79
C SER A 84 -10.73 7.62 4.01
N PHE A 85 -10.83 6.77 2.99
CA PHE A 85 -11.53 5.49 3.05
C PHE A 85 -10.71 4.37 3.72
N MET A 86 -9.43 4.58 4.03
CA MET A 86 -8.60 3.58 4.72
C MET A 86 -8.70 3.75 6.24
N ASN A 87 -8.65 2.63 6.96
CA ASN A 87 -8.63 2.64 8.41
C ASN A 87 -7.19 2.78 8.92
N TRP A 88 -6.81 3.96 9.38
CA TRP A 88 -5.46 4.26 9.89
C TRP A 88 -5.28 3.99 11.39
N ASN A 89 -6.07 3.10 11.98
CA ASN A 89 -5.90 2.71 13.38
C ASN A 89 -4.96 1.51 13.49
N TYR A 90 -3.90 1.65 14.30
CA TYR A 90 -3.03 0.53 14.63
C TYR A 90 -3.60 -0.18 15.86
N LYS A 91 -4.06 -1.43 15.69
CA LYS A 91 -4.40 -2.29 16.82
C LYS A 91 -3.24 -3.26 17.01
N THR A 92 -2.60 -3.22 18.17
CA THR A 92 -1.67 -4.27 18.58
C THR A 92 -2.46 -5.57 18.70
N ILE A 93 -2.23 -6.52 17.79
CA ILE A 93 -2.72 -7.89 17.97
C ILE A 93 -1.77 -8.53 18.98
N ASN A 94 -2.19 -8.60 20.25
CA ASN A 94 -1.54 -9.43 21.24
C ASN A 94 -1.94 -10.87 20.94
N TYR A 95 -1.00 -11.68 20.46
CA TYR A 95 -1.13 -13.14 20.39
C TYR A 95 -0.68 -13.77 21.71
#